data_AF-A0A7S1RVG7-F1
#
_entry.id   AF-A0A7S1RVG7-F1
#
_cell.length_a   1.000
_cell.length_b   1.000
_cell.length_c   1.000
_cell.angle_alpha   90.00
_cell.angle_beta   90.00
_cell.angle_gamma   90.00
#
_symmetry.space_group_name_H-M   'P 1'
#
loop_
_entity.id
_entity.type
_entity.pdbx_description
1 polymer ?
#
loop_
_entity_poly.entity_id
_entity_poly.type
_entity_poly.pdbx_seq_one_letter_code
_entity_poly.pdbx_strand_id
1 'polypeptide(L)'
;PPPVAILAQASAKRDLPVLWLQPPKPSMAVSVLILACLAASASTEGADCSLSGTCASGRQQQVCEGSTCGSFFIQMAQTRKGEGYVGAARDPTYQDFLDVKELIYQEIEDSTCAQGSWDWDDAINDCKLFPKIRNPKPLGSRLLRLSFHDAAGFSDGFVDMSVPDNAELDSATKVLDRVYNQRVLKSSSDNLRDVLSKADFYAWSYIAAVHFGAQQQDTNALQDSDIIPDIPVTYGRVTHEEGSGPAPTESFPKGDGHATYAVIMDYFKTKFDFTPEEAIALLGAHTLGGARISASGFAGMWTQSKNKLNVAYYENLVNPAPLTDCSHGSCLDIDCGRFPDRCKGWEQVKMGGGKFQWRHSCDAASSGCTHVMLNSDMALYRDIDGYTSEAGDVIAFPSDSQCGTMTASSRILASCFKTREADGGQVADYSSDLAQWIGDFAPVFDRMIRNVPAGVTLQELSAEGSCGTGTVPTGDACPAECSRPAQPGLVECNACASCWCGLADTNGANNFRCRPASWTP
;
A
#
# COMPACT_ATOMS: atom_id res chain seq x y z
N PRO A 1 21.51 -68.29 -25.26
CA PRO A 1 21.50 -67.19 -26.25
C PRO A 1 20.58 -67.50 -27.45
N PRO A 2 19.59 -66.65 -27.77
CA PRO A 2 18.90 -65.69 -26.89
C PRO A 2 17.38 -65.98 -26.78
N PRO A 3 16.74 -65.59 -25.67
CA PRO A 3 15.29 -65.68 -25.47
C PRO A 3 14.55 -64.37 -25.77
N VAL A 4 13.24 -64.55 -25.91
CA VAL A 4 12.16 -63.61 -26.22
C VAL A 4 12.06 -62.46 -25.21
N ALA A 5 11.94 -61.22 -25.72
CA ALA A 5 11.67 -60.02 -24.93
C ALA A 5 10.15 -59.80 -24.78
N ILE A 6 9.68 -59.82 -23.53
CA ILE A 6 8.37 -59.29 -23.12
C ILE A 6 8.66 -58.03 -22.31
N LEU A 7 8.27 -56.86 -22.82
CA LEU A 7 8.28 -55.60 -22.09
C LEU A 7 6.99 -55.49 -21.27
N ALA A 8 7.10 -55.77 -19.97
CA ALA A 8 6.11 -55.39 -18.98
C ALA A 8 6.58 -54.10 -18.29
N GLN A 9 5.78 -53.04 -18.38
CA GLN A 9 5.93 -51.83 -17.58
C GLN A 9 5.49 -52.13 -16.14
N ALA A 10 6.37 -51.87 -15.18
CA ALA A 10 6.01 -51.77 -13.78
C ALA A 10 6.80 -50.62 -13.13
N SER A 11 6.04 -49.70 -12.54
CA SER A 11 6.49 -48.56 -11.75
C SER A 11 7.17 -49.03 -10.45
N ALA A 12 8.35 -48.48 -10.14
CA ALA A 12 8.91 -48.54 -8.79
C ALA A 12 9.59 -47.22 -8.45
N LYS A 13 9.10 -46.59 -7.38
CA LYS A 13 9.63 -45.37 -6.76
C LYS A 13 10.99 -45.64 -6.10
N ARG A 14 11.82 -44.59 -6.14
CA ARG A 14 13.13 -44.47 -5.47
C ARG A 14 12.94 -44.20 -3.98
N ASP A 15 13.86 -44.69 -3.16
CA ASP A 15 14.30 -44.05 -1.92
C ASP A 15 15.79 -44.34 -1.69
N LEU A 16 16.62 -43.29 -1.69
CA LEU A 16 17.99 -43.29 -1.17
C LEU A 16 18.15 -42.01 -0.31
N PRO A 17 18.65 -42.10 0.93
CA PRO A 17 18.77 -40.93 1.79
C PRO A 17 20.08 -40.18 1.51
N VAL A 18 19.97 -38.87 1.30
CA VAL A 18 21.10 -37.93 1.28
C VAL A 18 21.24 -37.33 2.68
N LEU A 19 22.37 -37.62 3.32
CA LEU A 19 22.75 -37.14 4.65
C LEU A 19 23.30 -35.70 4.52
N TRP A 20 22.60 -34.70 5.07
CA TRP A 20 23.15 -33.37 5.32
C TRP A 20 23.31 -33.16 6.82
N LEU A 21 24.54 -32.89 7.24
CA LEU A 21 24.92 -32.52 8.61
C LEU A 21 24.37 -31.12 8.94
N GLN A 22 23.62 -31.00 10.04
CA GLN A 22 23.28 -29.72 10.65
C GLN A 22 24.26 -29.38 11.79
N PRO A 23 24.58 -28.10 12.02
CA PRO A 23 25.28 -27.66 13.22
C PRO A 23 24.33 -27.61 14.45
N PRO A 24 24.84 -27.77 15.68
CA PRO A 24 24.02 -27.94 16.87
C PRO A 24 23.47 -26.61 17.41
N LYS A 25 22.21 -26.63 17.88
CA LYS A 25 21.62 -25.60 18.75
C LYS A 25 22.10 -25.80 20.20
N PRO A 26 22.34 -24.75 20.99
CA PRO A 26 22.61 -24.88 22.41
C PRO A 26 21.29 -24.98 23.19
N SER A 27 21.12 -26.09 23.92
CA SER A 27 20.05 -26.29 24.89
C SER A 27 20.47 -25.81 26.27
N MET A 28 19.62 -25.01 26.91
CA MET A 28 19.68 -24.68 28.33
C MET A 28 19.64 -25.95 29.20
N ALA A 29 20.51 -26.00 30.19
CA ALA A 29 20.40 -26.93 31.32
C ALA A 29 20.31 -26.12 32.61
N VAL A 30 19.16 -26.24 33.25
CA VAL A 30 18.89 -25.84 34.63
C VAL A 30 19.66 -26.79 35.56
N SER A 31 20.33 -26.26 36.56
CA SER A 31 20.74 -27.03 37.74
C SER A 31 20.45 -26.24 39.01
N VAL A 32 19.69 -26.92 39.85
CA VAL A 32 19.17 -26.56 41.17
C VAL A 32 20.30 -26.58 42.19
N LEU A 33 20.33 -25.59 43.09
CA LEU A 33 20.90 -25.75 44.42
C LEU A 33 20.00 -25.02 45.44
N ILE A 34 19.63 -25.77 46.48
CA ILE A 34 18.68 -25.42 47.53
C ILE A 34 19.43 -25.15 48.85
N LEU A 35 18.83 -24.26 49.66
CA LEU A 35 18.91 -24.08 51.13
C LEU A 35 20.04 -23.23 51.73
N ALA A 36 19.65 -22.06 52.28
CA ALA A 36 19.53 -21.89 53.74
C ALA A 36 18.68 -20.65 54.10
N CYS A 37 17.71 -20.84 54.99
CA CYS A 37 16.93 -19.81 55.68
C CYS A 37 17.79 -19.03 56.69
N LEU A 38 17.45 -17.76 56.94
CA LEU A 38 17.27 -17.22 58.29
C LEU A 38 16.47 -15.91 58.25
N ALA A 39 15.45 -15.88 59.10
CA ALA A 39 14.53 -14.78 59.33
C ALA A 39 15.18 -13.65 60.12
N ALA A 40 14.75 -12.40 59.87
CA ALA A 40 14.61 -11.39 60.92
C ALA A 40 13.60 -10.32 60.49
N SER A 41 12.65 -10.12 61.39
CA SER A 41 11.53 -9.17 61.42
C SER A 41 11.94 -7.73 61.76
N ALA A 42 10.94 -6.84 61.65
CA ALA A 42 10.84 -5.50 62.26
C ALA A 42 11.58 -4.38 61.49
N SER A 43 11.12 -3.14 61.43
CA SER A 43 9.86 -2.47 61.80
C SER A 43 9.97 -1.05 61.23
N THR A 44 8.81 -0.42 61.05
CA THR A 44 8.55 1.02 60.94
C THR A 44 9.66 2.00 61.39
N GLU A 45 9.98 2.96 60.52
CA GLU A 45 10.36 4.37 60.78
C GLU A 45 10.41 5.03 59.38
N GLY A 46 9.76 6.15 59.06
CA GLY A 46 9.82 7.43 59.76
C GLY A 46 10.50 8.41 58.79
N ALA A 47 9.72 9.15 58.00
CA ALA A 47 10.25 10.24 57.17
C ALA A 47 9.51 11.52 57.52
N ASP A 48 10.14 12.29 58.42
CA ASP A 48 9.83 13.66 58.74
C ASP A 48 9.96 14.56 57.51
N CYS A 49 8.91 15.35 57.23
CA CYS A 49 9.02 16.59 56.49
C CYS A 49 8.78 17.73 57.47
N SER A 50 9.86 18.37 57.90
CA SER A 50 9.85 19.60 58.67
C SER A 50 9.54 20.79 57.76
N LEU A 51 8.42 21.46 58.01
CA LEU A 51 8.18 22.83 57.56
C LEU A 51 7.84 23.66 58.79
N SER A 52 8.85 24.36 59.31
CA SER A 52 8.69 25.43 60.29
C SER A 52 8.36 26.73 59.58
N GLY A 53 7.13 27.22 59.77
CA GLY A 53 6.68 28.54 59.33
C GLY A 53 5.75 29.14 60.37
N THR A 54 6.27 30.07 61.15
CA THR A 54 5.56 30.86 62.16
C THR A 54 4.56 31.82 61.53
N CYS A 55 3.28 31.77 61.94
CA CYS A 55 2.32 32.85 61.75
C CYS A 55 1.72 33.27 63.10
N ALA A 56 1.90 34.55 63.41
CA ALA A 56 1.35 35.21 64.59
C ALA A 56 -0.09 35.71 64.33
N SER A 57 -0.93 35.48 65.34
CA SER A 57 -2.17 36.16 65.75
C SER A 57 -2.84 37.21 64.83
N GLY A 58 -4.14 37.02 64.56
CA GLY A 58 -5.08 38.09 64.23
C GLY A 58 -6.48 37.58 63.90
N ARG A 59 -7.47 37.89 64.75
CA ARG A 59 -8.90 37.51 64.61
C ARG A 59 -9.53 38.08 63.33
N GLN A 60 -10.27 37.25 62.59
CA GLN A 60 -11.68 37.51 62.24
C GLN A 60 -12.34 36.25 61.64
N GLN A 61 -13.51 35.92 62.17
CA GLN A 61 -14.45 34.96 61.61
C GLN A 61 -14.95 35.48 60.25
N GLN A 62 -14.80 34.68 59.19
CA GLN A 62 -15.72 34.74 58.06
C GLN A 62 -15.90 33.35 57.46
N VAL A 63 -17.18 33.04 57.26
CA VAL A 63 -17.75 31.77 56.81
C VAL A 63 -17.42 31.55 55.33
N CYS A 64 -17.12 30.29 54.99
CA CYS A 64 -16.82 29.80 53.66
C CYS A 64 -17.99 29.95 52.68
N GLU A 65 -17.73 30.32 51.43
CA GLU A 65 -18.49 29.89 50.25
C GLU A 65 -17.71 30.26 48.96
N GLY A 66 -17.52 29.28 48.06
CA GLY A 66 -17.20 29.52 46.64
C GLY A 66 -15.73 29.43 46.19
N SER A 67 -15.15 28.24 46.14
CA SER A 67 -13.88 27.97 45.45
C SER A 67 -14.09 27.68 43.96
N THR A 68 -13.73 28.64 43.09
CA THR A 68 -13.38 28.36 41.69
C THR A 68 -11.90 27.98 41.62
N CYS A 69 -11.61 26.69 41.42
CA CYS A 69 -10.28 26.23 41.02
C CYS A 69 -9.98 26.74 39.60
N GLY A 70 -9.08 27.71 39.49
CA GLY A 70 -8.41 28.04 38.24
C GLY A 70 -7.40 26.95 37.92
N SER A 71 -7.63 26.22 36.83
CA SER A 71 -6.72 25.21 36.29
C SER A 71 -5.42 25.87 35.83
N PHE A 72 -4.37 25.75 36.65
CA PHE A 72 -3.00 26.02 36.24
C PHE A 72 -2.55 24.84 35.36
N PHE A 73 -2.53 25.05 34.03
CA PHE A 73 -1.88 24.13 33.10
C PHE A 73 -0.36 24.23 33.33
N ILE A 74 0.18 23.29 34.11
CA ILE A 74 1.62 23.00 34.08
C ILE A 74 1.86 22.21 32.80
N GLN A 75 2.44 22.90 31.82
CA GLN A 75 3.07 22.28 30.65
C GLN A 75 4.26 21.45 31.15
N MET A 76 4.00 20.18 31.49
CA MET A 76 5.07 19.22 31.77
C MET A 76 5.76 18.86 30.45
N ALA A 77 6.79 19.63 30.11
CA ALA A 77 7.84 19.17 29.23
C ALA A 77 8.52 17.97 29.90
N GLN A 78 8.10 16.76 29.53
CA GLN A 78 8.81 15.53 29.88
C GLN A 78 10.13 15.51 29.11
N THR A 79 11.19 16.06 29.69
CA THR A 79 12.56 15.73 29.29
C THR A 79 12.86 14.30 29.72
N ARG A 80 12.54 13.32 28.88
CA ARG A 80 13.09 11.96 29.01
C ARG A 80 14.55 11.99 28.56
N LYS A 81 15.45 11.89 29.52
CA LYS A 81 16.87 11.61 29.29
C LYS A 81 17.05 10.11 29.08
N GLY A 82 17.29 9.73 27.84
CA GLY A 82 17.62 8.37 27.42
C GLY A 82 17.25 8.23 25.95
N GLU A 83 18.16 8.68 25.07
CA GLU A 83 17.96 8.79 23.60
C GLU A 83 16.70 9.58 23.25
N GLY A 84 16.77 10.87 23.59
CA GLY A 84 15.66 11.80 23.45
C GLY A 84 15.28 12.00 21.99
N TYR A 85 13.98 11.98 21.75
CA TYR A 85 13.33 12.86 20.78
C TYR A 85 13.99 14.25 20.91
N VAL A 86 15.00 14.51 20.09
CA VAL A 86 15.46 15.88 19.88
C VAL A 86 14.26 16.48 19.17
N GLY A 87 13.46 17.27 19.89
CA GLY A 87 12.32 17.94 19.28
C GLY A 87 12.80 18.50 17.95
N ALA A 88 12.08 18.16 16.87
CA ALA A 88 12.43 18.63 15.53
C ALA A 88 12.76 20.12 15.65
N ALA A 89 13.85 20.55 15.01
CA ALA A 89 14.34 21.93 15.18
C ALA A 89 13.27 22.98 14.84
N ARG A 90 12.28 22.55 14.06
CA ARG A 90 11.06 23.25 13.67
C ARG A 90 9.99 22.22 13.27
N ASP A 91 8.74 22.67 13.20
CA ASP A 91 7.69 21.88 12.56
C ASP A 91 7.99 21.71 11.05
N PRO A 92 7.66 20.54 10.48
CA PRO A 92 7.75 20.35 9.04
C PRO A 92 6.76 21.25 8.30
N THR A 93 7.09 21.60 7.07
CA THR A 93 6.31 22.44 6.18
C THR A 93 5.88 21.65 4.94
N TYR A 94 4.91 22.18 4.19
CA TYR A 94 4.52 21.59 2.91
C TYR A 94 5.69 21.56 1.89
N GLN A 95 6.59 22.54 1.95
CA GLN A 95 7.79 22.55 1.09
C GLN A 95 8.73 21.38 1.42
N ASP A 96 8.86 21.00 2.70
CA ASP A 96 9.64 19.82 3.08
C ASP A 96 9.04 18.54 2.50
N PHE A 97 7.71 18.44 2.45
CA PHE A 97 7.04 17.33 1.77
C PHE A 97 7.35 17.31 0.27
N LEU A 98 7.34 18.45 -0.41
CA LEU A 98 7.70 18.53 -1.84
C LEU A 98 9.15 18.08 -2.09
N ASP A 99 10.08 18.44 -1.20
CA ASP A 99 11.47 17.99 -1.27
C ASP A 99 11.57 16.46 -1.08
N VAL A 100 10.85 15.89 -0.10
CA VAL A 100 10.76 14.43 0.11
C VAL A 100 10.16 13.75 -1.11
N LYS A 101 9.07 14.28 -1.66
CA LYS A 101 8.42 13.76 -2.86
C LYS A 101 9.40 13.68 -4.02
N GLU A 102 10.17 14.75 -4.27
CA GLU A 102 11.18 14.78 -5.32
C GLU A 102 12.29 13.73 -5.09
N LEU A 103 12.79 13.62 -3.85
CA LEU A 103 13.79 12.60 -3.51
C LEU A 103 13.27 11.18 -3.79
N ILE A 104 12.03 10.89 -3.40
CA ILE A 104 11.43 9.57 -3.62
C ILE A 104 11.17 9.31 -5.10
N TYR A 105 10.78 10.31 -5.89
CA TYR A 105 10.63 10.17 -7.35
C TYR A 105 11.95 9.77 -7.98
N GLN A 106 13.04 10.46 -7.64
CA GLN A 106 14.38 10.14 -8.14
C GLN A 106 14.77 8.70 -7.77
N GLU A 107 14.51 8.25 -6.54
CA GLU A 107 14.82 6.88 -6.12
C GLU A 107 13.94 5.84 -6.84
N ILE A 108 12.69 6.17 -7.18
CA ILE A 108 11.83 5.30 -7.99
C ILE A 108 12.37 5.22 -9.42
N GLU A 109 12.69 6.35 -10.05
CA GLU A 109 13.25 6.41 -11.41
C GLU A 109 14.59 5.68 -11.52
N ASP A 110 15.50 5.92 -10.57
CA ASP A 110 16.81 5.25 -10.49
C ASP A 110 16.67 3.75 -10.26
N SER A 111 15.58 3.31 -9.61
CA SER A 111 15.27 1.89 -9.41
C SER A 111 14.65 1.22 -10.63
N THR A 112 14.00 1.97 -11.53
CA THR A 112 13.44 1.40 -12.75
C THR A 112 14.56 1.14 -13.77
N CYS A 113 15.03 -0.11 -13.88
CA CYS A 113 15.84 -0.52 -15.02
C CYS A 113 15.07 -0.14 -16.31
N ALA A 114 15.73 0.51 -17.26
CA ALA A 114 15.13 0.94 -18.53
C ALA A 114 14.33 -0.22 -19.14
N GLN A 115 13.06 0.03 -19.49
CA GLN A 115 12.03 -0.94 -19.87
C GLN A 115 12.29 -1.69 -21.20
N GLY A 116 13.55 -1.87 -21.61
CA GLY A 116 13.94 -2.35 -22.93
C GLY A 116 13.89 -3.87 -23.14
N SER A 117 13.80 -4.68 -22.07
CA SER A 117 13.74 -6.15 -22.19
C SER A 117 12.65 -6.75 -21.31
N TRP A 118 11.65 -7.37 -21.95
CA TRP A 118 10.52 -8.09 -21.33
C TRP A 118 10.86 -9.54 -20.97
N ASP A 119 12.06 -10.00 -21.32
CA ASP A 119 12.53 -11.31 -20.92
C ASP A 119 13.03 -11.23 -19.47
N TRP A 120 12.35 -11.96 -18.58
CA TRP A 120 12.61 -11.96 -17.15
C TRP A 120 14.03 -12.41 -16.81
N ASP A 121 14.62 -13.28 -17.63
CA ASP A 121 16.01 -13.72 -17.44
C ASP A 121 17.01 -12.70 -17.99
N ASP A 122 16.64 -11.93 -19.03
CA ASP A 122 17.47 -10.84 -19.54
C ASP A 122 17.36 -9.55 -18.72
N ALA A 123 16.23 -9.22 -18.09
CA ALA A 123 16.16 -8.11 -17.13
C ALA A 123 17.11 -8.34 -15.94
N ILE A 124 17.33 -9.61 -15.55
CA ILE A 124 18.35 -9.99 -14.56
C ILE A 124 19.77 -9.80 -15.12
N ASN A 125 19.98 -9.96 -16.43
CA ASN A 125 21.29 -9.84 -17.08
C ASN A 125 21.64 -8.41 -17.52
N ASP A 126 20.68 -7.60 -17.96
CA ASP A 126 20.89 -6.25 -18.47
C ASP A 126 21.09 -5.24 -17.32
N CYS A 127 20.50 -5.51 -16.16
CA CYS A 127 20.83 -4.79 -14.92
C CYS A 127 22.25 -5.14 -14.38
N LYS A 128 23.03 -6.06 -14.99
CA LYS A 128 24.41 -6.41 -14.56
C LYS A 128 25.48 -5.41 -15.00
N LEU A 129 25.20 -4.54 -15.98
CA LEU A 129 26.19 -3.61 -16.53
C LEU A 129 26.45 -2.37 -15.65
N PHE A 130 25.69 -2.17 -14.56
CA PHE A 130 25.89 -1.09 -13.58
C PHE A 130 25.91 -1.64 -12.13
N PRO A 131 27.06 -2.11 -11.63
CA PRO A 131 27.16 -2.98 -10.45
C PRO A 131 27.03 -2.29 -9.07
N LYS A 132 26.56 -1.05 -8.97
CA LYS A 132 26.56 -0.32 -7.67
C LYS A 132 25.21 0.27 -7.32
N ILE A 133 24.21 -0.58 -7.08
CA ILE A 133 22.88 -0.24 -6.52
C ILE A 133 21.85 0.05 -7.63
N ARG A 134 21.32 -1.00 -8.27
CA ARG A 134 20.03 -0.90 -8.97
C ARG A 134 19.14 -2.06 -8.52
N ASN A 135 17.92 -1.71 -8.13
CA ASN A 135 16.94 -2.62 -7.57
C ASN A 135 16.11 -3.15 -8.74
N PRO A 136 16.17 -4.44 -9.13
CA PRO A 136 15.43 -4.98 -10.29
C PRO A 136 13.92 -5.10 -10.01
N LYS A 137 13.41 -4.28 -9.10
CA LYS A 137 12.07 -4.34 -8.55
C LYS A 137 11.54 -2.90 -8.53
N PRO A 138 10.36 -2.62 -9.07
CA PRO A 138 9.80 -1.27 -9.04
C PRO A 138 9.67 -0.83 -7.57
N LEU A 139 10.34 0.27 -7.21
CA LEU A 139 10.28 0.79 -5.83
C LEU A 139 8.88 1.30 -5.49
N GLY A 140 8.23 2.04 -6.41
CA GLY A 140 6.90 2.63 -6.18
C GLY A 140 5.85 1.61 -5.72
N SER A 141 5.70 0.50 -6.44
CA SER A 141 4.73 -0.54 -6.05
C SER A 141 5.06 -1.22 -4.71
N ARG A 142 6.35 -1.31 -4.35
CA ARG A 142 6.76 -1.86 -3.04
C ARG A 142 6.56 -0.86 -1.92
N LEU A 143 6.65 0.43 -2.18
CA LEU A 143 6.29 1.47 -1.21
C LEU A 143 4.79 1.43 -0.93
N LEU A 144 3.95 1.20 -1.94
CA LEU A 144 2.51 0.99 -1.72
C LEU A 144 2.22 -0.29 -0.93
N ARG A 145 2.92 -1.40 -1.20
CA ARG A 145 2.79 -2.59 -0.36
C ARG A 145 3.28 -2.30 1.06
N LEU A 146 4.43 -1.65 1.21
CA LEU A 146 4.99 -1.30 2.51
C LEU A 146 4.03 -0.42 3.31
N SER A 147 3.31 0.51 2.67
CA SER A 147 2.34 1.38 3.34
C SER A 147 1.20 0.59 3.99
N PHE A 148 0.64 -0.41 3.29
CA PHE A 148 -0.38 -1.28 3.86
C PHE A 148 0.17 -2.13 5.02
N HIS A 149 1.38 -2.67 4.88
CA HIS A 149 1.98 -3.53 5.90
C HIS A 149 2.42 -2.75 7.16
N ASP A 150 2.88 -1.50 7.00
CA ASP A 150 3.21 -0.57 8.10
C ASP A 150 1.92 -0.05 8.77
N ALA A 151 0.92 0.34 7.99
CA ALA A 151 -0.40 0.74 8.49
C ALA A 151 -1.16 -0.40 9.18
N ALA A 152 -0.94 -1.66 8.77
CA ALA A 152 -1.45 -2.79 9.53
C ALA A 152 -0.84 -2.80 10.94
N GLY A 153 0.41 -2.43 11.16
CA GLY A 153 0.91 -2.21 12.52
C GLY A 153 0.25 -0.97 13.15
N PHE A 154 0.89 0.18 12.97
CA PHE A 154 0.43 1.49 13.46
C PHE A 154 1.06 2.68 12.68
N SER A 155 1.45 2.47 11.42
CA SER A 155 2.13 3.50 10.61
C SER A 155 3.27 4.19 11.37
N ASP A 156 4.05 3.41 12.12
CA ASP A 156 5.12 3.88 13.01
C ASP A 156 6.51 3.75 12.38
N GLY A 157 6.55 3.45 11.07
CA GLY A 157 7.77 3.29 10.29
C GLY A 157 8.47 1.95 10.54
N PHE A 158 7.79 0.99 11.16
CA PHE A 158 8.31 -0.34 11.44
C PHE A 158 7.44 -1.45 10.84
N VAL A 159 8.11 -2.43 10.23
CA VAL A 159 7.49 -3.64 9.70
C VAL A 159 8.36 -4.82 10.12
N ASP A 160 7.75 -5.79 10.81
CA ASP A 160 8.47 -6.98 11.28
C ASP A 160 8.83 -7.90 10.10
N MET A 161 10.07 -7.83 9.64
CA MET A 161 10.57 -8.64 8.53
C MET A 161 10.67 -10.14 8.85
N SER A 162 10.47 -10.55 10.11
CA SER A 162 10.40 -11.97 10.49
C SER A 162 9.06 -12.61 10.12
N VAL A 163 8.01 -11.81 9.92
CA VAL A 163 6.70 -12.28 9.45
C VAL A 163 6.81 -12.65 7.96
N PRO A 164 6.46 -13.91 7.57
CA PRO A 164 6.56 -14.35 6.17
C PRO A 164 5.81 -13.46 5.18
N ASP A 165 4.68 -12.89 5.59
CA ASP A 165 3.87 -12.00 4.75
C ASP A 165 4.57 -10.68 4.44
N ASN A 166 5.64 -10.32 5.16
CA ASN A 166 6.47 -9.15 4.92
C ASN A 166 7.69 -9.46 4.02
N ALA A 167 7.78 -10.67 3.46
CA ALA A 167 8.91 -11.08 2.64
C ALA A 167 9.21 -10.08 1.50
N GLU A 168 10.50 -9.79 1.33
CA GLU A 168 11.08 -8.83 0.37
C GLU A 168 10.78 -7.34 0.62
N LEU A 169 10.04 -6.96 1.67
CA LEU A 169 9.83 -5.54 2.03
C LEU A 169 11.10 -4.88 2.60
N ASP A 170 12.04 -5.68 3.11
CA ASP A 170 13.36 -5.24 3.57
C ASP A 170 14.12 -4.42 2.51
N SER A 171 13.89 -4.75 1.24
CA SER A 171 14.51 -4.07 0.11
C SER A 171 13.98 -2.65 -0.12
N ALA A 172 12.74 -2.36 0.29
CA ALA A 172 12.16 -1.02 0.25
C ALA A 172 12.58 -0.22 1.50
N THR A 173 12.52 -0.82 2.68
CA THR A 173 12.95 -0.16 3.92
C THR A 173 14.42 0.24 3.87
N LYS A 174 15.32 -0.59 3.32
CA LYS A 174 16.73 -0.23 3.11
C LYS A 174 16.93 1.01 2.23
N VAL A 175 16.07 1.23 1.24
CA VAL A 175 16.12 2.44 0.40
C VAL A 175 15.64 3.65 1.19
N LEU A 176 14.49 3.53 1.86
CA LEU A 176 13.96 4.60 2.71
C LEU A 176 14.92 4.99 3.83
N ASP A 177 15.48 4.01 4.54
CA ASP A 177 16.48 4.21 5.60
C ASP A 177 17.72 4.92 5.07
N ARG A 178 18.17 4.60 3.86
CA ARG A 178 19.30 5.32 3.23
C ARG A 178 18.93 6.77 2.98
N VAL A 179 17.78 7.04 2.37
CA VAL A 179 17.31 8.40 2.06
C VAL A 179 17.18 9.22 3.34
N TYR A 180 16.45 8.69 4.32
CA TYR A 180 16.23 9.32 5.62
C TYR A 180 17.53 9.68 6.36
N ASN A 181 18.51 8.77 6.36
CA ASN A 181 19.75 8.96 7.12
C ASN A 181 20.81 9.80 6.40
N GLN A 182 20.72 9.99 5.08
CA GLN A 182 21.81 10.55 4.27
C GLN A 182 21.43 11.79 3.47
N ARG A 183 20.14 12.12 3.34
CA ARG A 183 19.69 13.25 2.52
C ARG A 183 19.34 14.47 3.37
N VAL A 184 19.47 15.61 2.72
CA VAL A 184 19.08 16.92 3.21
C VAL A 184 17.90 17.44 2.40
N LEU A 185 17.04 18.23 3.04
CA LEU A 185 15.96 18.96 2.40
C LEU A 185 16.57 20.08 1.55
N LYS A 186 16.09 20.24 0.31
CA LYS A 186 16.64 21.23 -0.62
C LYS A 186 16.31 22.65 -0.19
N SER A 187 15.10 22.84 0.33
CA SER A 187 14.55 24.14 0.71
C SER A 187 15.25 24.75 1.93
N SER A 188 15.65 23.92 2.91
CA SER A 188 16.26 24.40 4.17
C SER A 188 17.70 23.96 4.39
N SER A 189 18.21 22.99 3.63
CA SER A 189 19.49 22.29 3.89
C SER A 189 19.53 21.51 5.23
N ASP A 190 18.40 21.33 5.91
CA ASP A 190 18.32 20.50 7.12
C ASP A 190 18.45 19.02 6.76
N ASN A 191 19.02 18.20 7.66
CA ASN A 191 18.94 16.75 7.48
C ASN A 191 17.49 16.29 7.69
N LEU A 192 17.03 15.31 6.88
CA LEU A 192 15.66 14.80 7.00
C LEU A 192 15.30 14.36 8.43
N ARG A 193 16.20 13.61 9.06
CA ARG A 193 16.04 13.11 10.43
C ARG A 193 15.96 14.18 11.52
N ASP A 194 16.35 15.42 11.20
CA ASP A 194 16.32 16.54 12.16
C ASP A 194 14.95 17.28 12.08
N VAL A 195 14.16 17.00 11.05
CA VAL A 195 12.85 17.65 10.76
C VAL A 195 11.69 16.67 10.85
N LEU A 196 11.87 15.43 10.41
CA LEU A 196 10.83 14.42 10.35
C LEU A 196 11.14 13.25 11.26
N SER A 197 10.11 12.68 11.88
CA SER A 197 10.19 11.32 12.41
C SER A 197 10.36 10.34 11.24
N LYS A 198 10.95 9.16 11.51
CA LYS A 198 11.07 8.12 10.50
C LYS A 198 9.69 7.67 10.01
N ALA A 199 8.72 7.59 10.92
CA ALA A 199 7.33 7.24 10.62
C ALA A 199 6.67 8.25 9.67
N ASP A 200 6.83 9.56 9.89
CA ASP A 200 6.31 10.58 8.99
C ASP A 200 7.01 10.57 7.63
N PHE A 201 8.34 10.39 7.60
CA PHE A 201 9.07 10.23 6.35
C PHE A 201 8.59 9.02 5.53
N TYR A 202 8.29 7.89 6.19
CA TYR A 202 7.71 6.71 5.54
C TYR A 202 6.33 7.01 4.96
N ALA A 203 5.43 7.58 5.77
CA ALA A 203 4.09 7.97 5.33
C ALA A 203 4.13 8.90 4.11
N TRP A 204 5.00 9.90 4.12
CA TRP A 204 5.16 10.83 2.99
C TRP A 204 5.74 10.15 1.75
N SER A 205 6.62 9.17 1.93
CA SER A 205 7.16 8.36 0.84
C SER A 205 6.09 7.49 0.19
N TYR A 206 5.09 7.04 0.96
CA TYR A 206 3.94 6.29 0.43
C TYR A 206 3.06 7.18 -0.45
N ILE A 207 2.73 8.38 0.01
CA ILE A 207 1.98 9.38 -0.77
C ILE A 207 2.73 9.73 -2.05
N ALA A 208 4.04 9.95 -1.97
CA ALA A 208 4.88 10.18 -3.14
C ALA A 208 4.80 9.01 -4.14
N ALA A 209 4.86 7.76 -3.67
CA ALA A 209 4.74 6.59 -4.55
C ALA A 209 3.37 6.51 -5.26
N VAL A 210 2.27 6.85 -4.57
CA VAL A 210 0.93 6.96 -5.18
C VAL A 210 0.95 8.02 -6.28
N HIS A 211 1.41 9.23 -5.98
CA HIS A 211 1.45 10.32 -6.95
C HIS A 211 2.34 9.99 -8.16
N PHE A 212 3.49 9.35 -7.93
CA PHE A 212 4.35 8.89 -9.02
C PHE A 212 3.60 7.91 -9.93
N GLY A 213 2.92 6.92 -9.35
CA GLY A 213 2.14 5.95 -10.13
C GLY A 213 1.01 6.59 -10.95
N ALA A 214 0.35 7.61 -10.41
CA ALA A 214 -0.67 8.38 -11.12
C ALA A 214 -0.06 9.15 -12.30
N GLN A 215 1.13 9.74 -12.14
CA GLN A 215 1.82 10.43 -13.24
C GLN A 215 2.28 9.53 -14.39
N GLN A 216 2.33 8.21 -14.18
CA GLN A 216 2.67 7.26 -15.24
C GLN A 216 1.47 6.85 -16.12
N GLN A 217 0.25 7.31 -15.81
CA GLN A 217 -0.96 7.00 -16.59
C GLN A 217 -0.79 7.31 -18.10
N ASP A 218 -1.49 6.56 -18.96
CA ASP A 218 -1.35 6.69 -20.41
C ASP A 218 -1.85 8.06 -20.92
N THR A 219 -0.93 8.90 -21.38
CA THR A 219 -1.19 10.26 -21.88
C THR A 219 -1.96 10.33 -23.21
N ASN A 220 -2.20 9.18 -23.86
CA ASN A 220 -2.74 9.11 -25.22
C ASN A 220 -4.25 8.89 -25.31
N ALA A 221 -4.93 8.64 -24.19
CA ALA A 221 -6.38 8.53 -24.14
C ALA A 221 -6.95 9.63 -23.23
N LEU A 222 -7.42 10.72 -23.86
CA LEU A 222 -8.37 11.71 -23.31
C LEU A 222 -8.04 12.31 -21.94
N GLN A 223 -7.45 13.52 -21.89
CA GLN A 223 -7.62 14.54 -20.82
C GLN A 223 -7.46 14.16 -19.31
N ASP A 224 -7.20 12.90 -18.96
CA ASP A 224 -7.27 12.34 -17.60
C ASP A 224 -5.88 12.08 -16.99
N SER A 225 -4.79 12.37 -17.71
CA SER A 225 -3.41 12.29 -17.20
C SER A 225 -3.12 13.25 -16.03
N ASP A 226 -4.11 14.04 -15.62
CA ASP A 226 -4.05 15.01 -14.54
C ASP A 226 -4.74 14.51 -13.26
N ILE A 227 -5.33 13.31 -13.24
CA ILE A 227 -6.00 12.77 -12.05
C ILE A 227 -4.96 12.18 -11.08
N ILE A 228 -4.32 13.06 -10.34
CA ILE A 228 -3.47 12.72 -9.19
C ILE A 228 -4.37 12.64 -7.94
N PRO A 229 -4.35 11.53 -7.18
CA PRO A 229 -5.08 11.42 -5.91
C PRO A 229 -4.76 12.59 -4.97
N ASP A 230 -5.79 13.27 -4.47
CA ASP A 230 -5.63 14.32 -3.45
C ASP A 230 -5.56 13.66 -2.07
N ILE A 231 -4.34 13.30 -1.65
CA ILE A 231 -4.09 12.68 -0.35
C ILE A 231 -3.51 13.73 0.61
N PRO A 232 -4.22 14.06 1.71
CA PRO A 232 -3.71 15.00 2.70
C PRO A 232 -2.36 14.57 3.27
N VAL A 233 -1.45 15.53 3.42
CA VAL A 233 -0.14 15.28 4.02
C VAL A 233 -0.20 15.60 5.51
N THR A 234 0.00 14.58 6.34
CA THR A 234 -0.02 14.71 7.80
C THR A 234 1.33 14.39 8.43
N TYR A 235 1.58 14.97 9.60
CA TYR A 235 2.75 14.70 10.43
C TYR A 235 2.38 14.53 11.91
N GLY A 236 3.34 14.10 12.73
CA GLY A 236 3.18 13.83 14.15
C GLY A 236 3.16 12.34 14.50
N ARG A 237 3.51 11.44 13.56
CA ARG A 237 3.66 10.01 13.85
C ARG A 237 4.86 9.79 14.76
N VAL A 238 4.73 8.82 15.66
CA VAL A 238 5.80 8.41 16.58
C VAL A 238 6.56 7.24 15.95
N THR A 239 7.87 7.40 15.77
CA THR A 239 8.74 6.32 15.31
C THR A 239 8.74 5.15 16.29
N HIS A 240 8.65 3.93 15.76
CA HIS A 240 8.90 2.73 16.55
C HIS A 240 10.36 2.69 17.04
N GLU A 241 10.57 2.68 18.35
CA GLU A 241 11.90 2.51 18.93
C GLU A 241 12.24 1.03 19.09
N GLU A 242 13.45 0.64 18.70
CA GLU A 242 13.92 -0.73 18.85
C GLU A 242 13.90 -1.14 20.34
N GLY A 243 13.18 -2.22 20.66
CA GLY A 243 13.02 -2.68 22.05
C GLY A 243 11.88 -2.02 22.83
N SER A 244 11.08 -1.14 22.22
CA SER A 244 9.86 -0.57 22.83
C SER A 244 8.74 -1.61 23.06
N GLY A 245 8.96 -2.84 22.61
CA GLY A 245 8.08 -4.00 22.75
C GLY A 245 8.14 -4.83 21.47
N PRO A 246 7.53 -6.03 21.45
CA PRO A 246 7.21 -6.64 20.17
C PRO A 246 6.31 -5.66 19.41
N ALA A 247 6.69 -5.30 18.19
CA ALA A 247 5.73 -4.71 17.28
C ALA A 247 4.51 -5.63 17.21
N PRO A 248 3.30 -5.09 17.02
CA PRO A 248 2.12 -5.90 16.84
C PRO A 248 2.40 -6.95 15.78
N THR A 249 2.35 -8.23 16.15
CA THR A 249 2.46 -9.29 15.16
C THR A 249 1.18 -9.25 14.35
N GLU A 250 1.27 -8.73 13.13
CA GLU A 250 0.11 -8.59 12.26
C GLU A 250 -0.27 -9.92 11.62
N SER A 251 -1.55 -10.24 11.66
CA SER A 251 -2.14 -11.38 10.96
C SER A 251 -2.82 -10.88 9.71
N PHE A 252 -2.11 -10.87 8.58
CA PHE A 252 -2.67 -10.50 7.29
C PHE A 252 -3.74 -11.50 6.84
N PRO A 253 -4.72 -11.08 6.01
CA PRO A 253 -5.72 -11.99 5.47
C PRO A 253 -4.97 -13.06 4.65
N LYS A 254 -5.02 -14.31 5.16
CA LYS A 254 -4.21 -15.47 4.77
C LYS A 254 -3.19 -15.20 3.65
N GLY A 255 -1.92 -15.03 4.02
CA GLY A 255 -0.78 -14.85 3.07
C GLY A 255 -0.51 -16.04 2.13
N ASP A 256 -1.36 -17.07 2.17
CA ASP A 256 -1.45 -18.12 1.16
C ASP A 256 -2.28 -17.73 -0.06
N GLY A 257 -2.94 -16.56 -0.05
CA GLY A 257 -3.77 -16.01 -1.13
C GLY A 257 -5.10 -16.73 -1.34
N HIS A 258 -5.56 -17.47 -0.34
CA HIS A 258 -6.82 -18.24 -0.35
C HIS A 258 -7.97 -17.51 0.33
N ALA A 259 -7.81 -16.24 0.68
CA ALA A 259 -8.84 -15.46 1.33
C ALA A 259 -10.08 -15.35 0.43
N THR A 260 -11.24 -15.73 0.97
CA THR A 260 -12.56 -15.50 0.36
C THR A 260 -12.95 -14.03 0.53
N TYR A 261 -14.00 -13.60 -0.18
CA TYR A 261 -14.50 -12.23 -0.04
C TYR A 261 -14.81 -11.90 1.43
N ALA A 262 -15.53 -12.80 2.13
CA ALA A 262 -15.88 -12.59 3.53
C ALA A 262 -14.66 -12.42 4.45
N VAL A 263 -13.59 -13.18 4.21
CA VAL A 263 -12.34 -13.08 5.00
C VAL A 263 -11.65 -11.72 4.78
N ILE A 264 -11.67 -11.22 3.54
CA ILE A 264 -11.06 -9.93 3.19
C ILE A 264 -11.84 -8.79 3.82
N MET A 265 -13.17 -8.80 3.67
CA MET A 265 -14.01 -7.75 4.23
C MET A 265 -13.99 -7.76 5.76
N ASP A 266 -13.97 -8.93 6.39
CA ASP A 266 -13.81 -9.06 7.85
C ASP A 266 -12.46 -8.50 8.31
N TYR A 267 -11.38 -8.77 7.58
CA TYR A 267 -10.07 -8.22 7.88
C TYR A 267 -10.08 -6.69 7.78
N PHE A 268 -10.53 -6.12 6.67
CA PHE A 268 -10.54 -4.66 6.49
C PHE A 268 -11.48 -3.96 7.49
N LYS A 269 -12.61 -4.59 7.83
CA LYS A 269 -13.51 -4.09 8.86
C LYS A 269 -12.87 -4.12 10.24
N THR A 270 -12.27 -5.24 10.62
CA THR A 270 -11.65 -5.40 11.94
C THR A 270 -10.41 -4.53 12.09
N LYS A 271 -9.63 -4.37 11.01
CA LYS A 271 -8.33 -3.73 11.07
C LYS A 271 -8.38 -2.22 10.91
N PHE A 272 -9.23 -1.72 10.00
CA PHE A 272 -9.27 -0.31 9.62
C PHE A 272 -10.66 0.32 9.76
N ASP A 273 -11.65 -0.45 10.23
CA ASP A 273 -13.06 -0.05 10.24
C ASP A 273 -13.58 0.35 8.85
N PHE A 274 -13.08 -0.32 7.82
CA PHE A 274 -13.50 -0.08 6.44
C PHE A 274 -14.79 -0.83 6.11
N THR A 275 -15.62 -0.18 5.31
CA THR A 275 -16.73 -0.80 4.58
C THR A 275 -16.21 -1.67 3.43
N PRO A 276 -17.02 -2.59 2.89
CA PRO A 276 -16.64 -3.33 1.68
C PRO A 276 -16.23 -2.43 0.52
N GLU A 277 -16.94 -1.30 0.35
CA GLU A 277 -16.70 -0.35 -0.73
C GLU A 277 -15.32 0.31 -0.63
N GLU A 278 -14.91 0.63 0.59
CA GLU A 278 -13.59 1.20 0.89
C GLU A 278 -12.48 0.16 0.71
N ALA A 279 -12.71 -1.08 1.15
CA ALA A 279 -11.77 -2.18 0.92
C ALA A 279 -11.55 -2.44 -0.58
N ILE A 280 -12.61 -2.41 -1.39
CA ILE A 280 -12.53 -2.57 -2.85
C ILE A 280 -11.76 -1.42 -3.49
N ALA A 281 -11.99 -0.17 -3.07
CA ALA A 281 -11.24 0.98 -3.54
C ALA A 281 -9.74 0.79 -3.29
N LEU A 282 -9.37 0.41 -2.06
CA LEU A 282 -7.98 0.21 -1.65
C LEU A 282 -7.29 -0.95 -2.37
N LEU A 283 -7.99 -2.06 -2.62
CA LEU A 283 -7.47 -3.21 -3.37
C LEU A 283 -7.08 -2.85 -4.81
N GLY A 284 -7.61 -1.74 -5.36
CA GLY A 284 -7.17 -1.16 -6.63
C GLY A 284 -5.68 -0.83 -6.68
N ALA A 285 -5.00 -0.69 -5.53
CA ALA A 285 -3.54 -0.56 -5.47
C ALA A 285 -2.80 -1.71 -6.17
N HIS A 286 -3.43 -2.88 -6.31
CA HIS A 286 -2.93 -3.98 -7.12
C HIS A 286 -2.78 -3.66 -8.61
N THR A 287 -3.23 -2.51 -9.10
CA THR A 287 -2.81 -2.04 -10.43
C THR A 287 -1.29 -1.90 -10.57
N LEU A 288 -0.58 -1.70 -9.46
CA LEU A 288 0.87 -1.58 -9.41
C LEU A 288 1.57 -2.91 -9.06
N GLY A 289 2.73 -3.14 -9.67
CA GLY A 289 3.64 -4.21 -9.30
C GLY A 289 3.25 -5.60 -9.80
N GLY A 290 3.50 -6.60 -8.95
CA GLY A 290 3.22 -8.01 -9.24
C GLY A 290 3.64 -8.94 -8.10
N ALA A 291 3.14 -10.17 -8.14
CA ALA A 291 3.47 -11.23 -7.22
C ALA A 291 4.76 -11.97 -7.62
N ARG A 292 5.50 -12.45 -6.61
CA ARG A 292 6.77 -13.17 -6.77
C ARG A 292 6.78 -14.47 -5.99
N ILE A 293 7.26 -15.54 -6.62
CA ILE A 293 7.25 -16.88 -6.03
C ILE A 293 8.10 -16.88 -4.75
N SER A 294 9.27 -16.24 -4.79
CA SER A 294 10.17 -16.11 -3.65
C SER A 294 9.58 -15.35 -2.45
N ALA A 295 8.66 -14.41 -2.70
CA ALA A 295 8.05 -13.58 -1.66
C ALA A 295 6.75 -14.17 -1.13
N SER A 296 5.93 -14.73 -2.02
CA SER A 296 4.52 -15.03 -1.76
C SER A 296 4.07 -16.38 -2.31
N GLY A 297 4.91 -17.12 -3.03
CA GLY A 297 4.52 -18.35 -3.73
C GLY A 297 3.66 -18.16 -4.99
N PHE A 298 3.30 -16.92 -5.32
CA PHE A 298 2.55 -16.53 -6.52
C PHE A 298 3.46 -15.88 -7.57
N ALA A 299 3.11 -15.91 -8.85
CA ALA A 299 3.94 -15.32 -9.89
C ALA A 299 3.13 -14.64 -10.97
N GLY A 300 3.36 -13.34 -11.16
CA GLY A 300 2.77 -12.56 -12.25
C GLY A 300 2.60 -11.09 -11.90
N MET A 301 2.03 -10.33 -12.81
CA MET A 301 1.57 -8.95 -12.59
C MET A 301 0.05 -8.94 -12.55
N TRP A 302 -0.56 -7.96 -11.90
CA TRP A 302 -2.01 -7.78 -12.00
C TRP A 302 -2.43 -7.08 -13.30
N THR A 303 -1.57 -6.20 -13.81
CA THR A 303 -1.79 -5.40 -15.02
C THR A 303 -0.58 -5.47 -15.94
N GLN A 304 -0.72 -4.94 -17.16
CA GLN A 304 0.38 -4.92 -18.12
C GLN A 304 1.50 -3.95 -17.70
N SER A 305 1.16 -2.92 -16.91
CA SER A 305 2.11 -1.89 -16.48
C SER A 305 2.26 -1.86 -14.96
N LYS A 306 3.43 -2.27 -14.48
CA LYS A 306 3.75 -2.34 -13.04
C LYS A 306 3.78 -0.99 -12.31
N ASN A 307 3.78 0.12 -13.05
CA ASN A 307 4.06 1.44 -12.50
C ASN A 307 2.92 2.43 -12.71
N LYS A 308 1.78 2.01 -13.27
CA LYS A 308 0.63 2.87 -13.56
C LYS A 308 -0.48 2.67 -12.55
N LEU A 309 -0.80 3.74 -11.84
CA LEU A 309 -1.98 3.78 -10.98
C LEU A 309 -3.19 4.10 -11.86
N ASN A 310 -3.88 3.09 -12.38
CA ASN A 310 -5.03 3.26 -13.28
C ASN A 310 -6.09 2.17 -13.04
N VAL A 311 -7.15 2.18 -13.84
CA VAL A 311 -8.28 1.25 -13.72
C VAL A 311 -8.00 -0.16 -14.27
N ALA A 312 -6.78 -0.42 -14.79
CA ALA A 312 -6.48 -1.67 -15.49
C ALA A 312 -6.63 -2.92 -14.60
N TYR A 313 -6.49 -2.78 -13.28
CA TYR A 313 -6.78 -3.86 -12.34
C TYR A 313 -8.26 -4.29 -12.42
N TYR A 314 -9.19 -3.32 -12.36
CA TYR A 314 -10.63 -3.57 -12.42
C TYR A 314 -11.07 -3.98 -13.83
N GLU A 315 -10.53 -3.34 -14.87
CA GLU A 315 -10.72 -3.79 -16.27
C GLU A 315 -10.38 -5.27 -16.40
N ASN A 316 -9.22 -5.68 -15.88
CA ASN A 316 -8.77 -7.06 -15.92
C ASN A 316 -9.70 -8.03 -15.15
N LEU A 317 -10.28 -7.62 -14.03
CA LEU A 317 -11.26 -8.42 -13.30
C LEU A 317 -12.58 -8.59 -14.07
N VAL A 318 -13.11 -7.48 -14.61
CA VAL A 318 -14.43 -7.42 -15.25
C VAL A 318 -14.43 -8.11 -16.61
N ASN A 319 -13.49 -7.67 -17.45
CA ASN A 319 -13.33 -8.08 -18.82
C ASN A 319 -11.84 -8.12 -19.12
N PRO A 320 -11.14 -9.22 -18.77
CA PRO A 320 -9.73 -9.33 -19.08
C PRO A 320 -9.56 -9.08 -20.57
N ALA A 321 -8.87 -8.00 -20.90
CA ALA A 321 -8.78 -7.55 -22.29
C ALA A 321 -8.32 -8.76 -23.12
N PRO A 322 -9.05 -9.14 -24.18
CA PRO A 322 -8.49 -10.10 -25.12
C PRO A 322 -7.19 -9.46 -25.57
N LEU A 323 -6.05 -10.12 -25.31
CA LEU A 323 -4.75 -9.59 -25.70
C LEU A 323 -4.86 -9.28 -27.21
N THR A 324 -5.03 -8.00 -27.53
CA THR A 324 -5.36 -7.55 -28.89
C THR A 324 -4.21 -7.83 -29.84
N ASP A 325 -3.03 -8.09 -29.29
CA ASP A 325 -1.89 -8.66 -29.98
C ASP A 325 -1.92 -10.21 -30.09
N CYS A 326 -3.09 -10.77 -30.40
CA CYS A 326 -3.15 -12.01 -31.17
C CYS A 326 -2.81 -11.76 -32.66
N SER A 327 -2.59 -10.50 -33.07
CA SER A 327 -2.21 -10.09 -34.43
C SER A 327 -0.84 -10.58 -34.88
N HIS A 328 0.08 -10.92 -33.98
CA HIS A 328 1.34 -11.59 -34.32
C HIS A 328 1.21 -13.09 -34.62
N GLY A 329 0.00 -13.59 -34.92
CA GLY A 329 -0.19 -14.95 -35.42
C GLY A 329 0.13 -16.07 -34.40
N SER A 330 0.36 -15.75 -33.12
CA SER A 330 0.62 -16.76 -32.08
C SER A 330 -0.64 -17.22 -31.32
N CYS A 331 -1.79 -16.57 -31.55
CA CYS A 331 -3.10 -17.21 -31.35
C CYS A 331 -3.58 -17.93 -32.64
N LEU A 332 -2.75 -17.95 -33.70
CA LEU A 332 -2.86 -18.87 -34.84
C LEU A 332 -1.82 -19.98 -34.75
N ASP A 333 -1.05 -20.06 -33.65
CA ASP A 333 -0.38 -21.30 -33.33
C ASP A 333 -1.46 -22.38 -33.29
N ILE A 334 -1.18 -23.50 -33.96
CA ILE A 334 -2.13 -24.47 -34.55
C ILE A 334 -3.23 -24.99 -33.60
N ASP A 335 -3.13 -24.71 -32.30
CA ASP A 335 -4.03 -25.14 -31.25
C ASP A 335 -5.08 -24.10 -30.78
N CYS A 336 -4.99 -22.81 -31.12
CA CYS A 336 -6.07 -21.85 -30.80
C CYS A 336 -7.25 -21.95 -31.77
N GLY A 337 -7.00 -22.31 -33.04
CA GLY A 337 -8.04 -22.77 -33.96
C GLY A 337 -8.66 -24.12 -33.56
N ARG A 338 -7.95 -24.90 -32.74
CA ARG A 338 -8.40 -26.19 -32.19
C ARG A 338 -9.16 -26.03 -30.86
N PHE A 339 -8.88 -24.96 -30.11
CA PHE A 339 -9.54 -24.62 -28.85
C PHE A 339 -9.79 -23.10 -28.76
N PRO A 340 -10.74 -22.55 -29.54
CA PRO A 340 -11.07 -21.11 -29.56
C PRO A 340 -11.58 -20.58 -28.20
N ASP A 341 -11.85 -21.47 -27.25
CA ASP A 341 -12.24 -21.14 -25.87
C ASP A 341 -11.05 -20.99 -24.91
N ARG A 342 -9.81 -21.21 -25.38
CA ARG A 342 -8.63 -21.01 -24.51
C ARG A 342 -8.36 -19.55 -24.21
N CYS A 343 -8.75 -18.59 -25.05
CA CYS A 343 -8.41 -17.17 -24.85
C CYS A 343 -9.51 -16.34 -24.16
N LYS A 344 -10.43 -16.97 -23.41
CA LYS A 344 -11.66 -16.32 -22.92
C LYS A 344 -11.69 -16.11 -21.42
N GLY A 345 -10.59 -15.63 -20.84
CA GLY A 345 -10.57 -15.03 -19.50
C GLY A 345 -9.70 -15.76 -18.49
N TRP A 346 -10.17 -15.82 -17.25
CA TRP A 346 -9.38 -16.31 -16.10
C TRP A 346 -9.54 -17.81 -15.90
N GLU A 347 -8.41 -18.50 -15.75
CA GLU A 347 -8.34 -19.92 -15.39
C GLU A 347 -7.57 -20.08 -14.09
N GLN A 348 -8.08 -20.89 -13.15
CA GLN A 348 -7.34 -21.21 -11.94
C GLN A 348 -6.25 -22.24 -12.24
N VAL A 349 -5.02 -21.94 -11.84
CA VAL A 349 -3.85 -22.79 -12.03
C VAL A 349 -3.18 -23.09 -10.71
N LYS A 350 -2.62 -24.29 -10.60
CA LYS A 350 -1.81 -24.70 -9.44
C LYS A 350 -0.37 -24.24 -9.62
N MET A 351 0.14 -23.53 -8.63
CA MET A 351 1.51 -23.04 -8.54
C MET A 351 2.41 -24.03 -7.79
N GLY A 352 3.72 -23.78 -7.87
CA GLY A 352 4.69 -24.45 -7.01
C GLY A 352 4.33 -24.25 -5.53
N GLY A 353 4.63 -25.25 -4.69
CA GLY A 353 4.30 -25.19 -3.26
C GLY A 353 2.83 -25.41 -2.92
N GLY A 354 1.98 -25.74 -3.91
CA GLY A 354 0.59 -26.14 -3.69
C GLY A 354 -0.42 -25.00 -3.66
N LYS A 355 0.00 -23.75 -3.94
CA LYS A 355 -0.89 -22.59 -4.02
C LYS A 355 -1.69 -22.56 -5.33
N PHE A 356 -2.77 -21.80 -5.36
CA PHE A 356 -3.63 -21.63 -6.53
C PHE A 356 -3.83 -20.15 -6.83
N GLN A 357 -3.68 -19.77 -8.09
CA GLN A 357 -3.94 -18.40 -8.57
C GLN A 357 -4.76 -18.45 -9.84
N TRP A 358 -5.44 -17.36 -10.15
CA TRP A 358 -6.08 -17.17 -11.44
C TRP A 358 -5.06 -16.59 -12.40
N ARG A 359 -4.95 -17.20 -13.56
CA ARG A 359 -4.09 -16.73 -14.64
C ARG A 359 -4.96 -16.40 -15.85
N HIS A 360 -4.59 -15.34 -16.56
CA HIS A 360 -5.16 -15.11 -17.87
C HIS A 360 -4.80 -16.29 -18.78
N SER A 361 -5.79 -16.85 -19.49
CA SER A 361 -5.68 -18.13 -20.20
C SER A 361 -4.90 -18.02 -21.53
N CYS A 362 -3.64 -17.63 -21.43
CA CYS A 362 -2.73 -17.54 -22.55
C CYS A 362 -1.43 -18.30 -22.26
N ASP A 363 -0.71 -18.67 -23.33
CA ASP A 363 0.36 -19.67 -23.24
C ASP A 363 1.45 -19.23 -22.26
N ALA A 364 1.81 -20.14 -21.35
CA ALA A 364 2.86 -19.94 -20.38
C ALA A 364 4.21 -19.59 -20.99
N ALA A 365 4.46 -20.07 -22.20
CA ALA A 365 5.68 -19.80 -22.95
C ALA A 365 5.72 -18.40 -23.58
N SER A 366 4.58 -17.71 -23.69
CA SER A 366 4.52 -16.35 -24.25
C SER A 366 4.85 -15.33 -23.15
N SER A 367 5.90 -14.53 -23.39
CA SER A 367 6.42 -13.52 -22.46
C SER A 367 5.41 -12.42 -22.07
N GLY A 368 4.27 -12.32 -22.76
CA GLY A 368 3.18 -11.38 -22.45
C GLY A 368 2.15 -11.89 -21.43
N CYS A 369 2.14 -13.18 -21.11
CA CYS A 369 1.05 -13.82 -20.36
C CYS A 369 1.30 -13.91 -18.87
N THR A 370 1.54 -12.76 -18.27
CA THR A 370 1.92 -12.65 -16.86
C THR A 370 0.81 -12.14 -15.97
N HIS A 371 -0.39 -11.89 -16.51
CA HIS A 371 -1.52 -11.40 -15.71
C HIS A 371 -2.07 -12.46 -14.75
N VAL A 372 -2.21 -12.05 -13.49
CA VAL A 372 -2.67 -12.90 -12.40
C VAL A 372 -3.67 -12.18 -11.52
N MET A 373 -4.53 -12.97 -10.90
CA MET A 373 -5.39 -12.56 -9.79
C MET A 373 -5.26 -13.61 -8.69
N LEU A 374 -5.21 -13.18 -7.44
CA LEU A 374 -5.34 -14.08 -6.29
C LEU A 374 -6.80 -14.49 -6.14
N ASN A 375 -7.10 -15.49 -5.30
CA ASN A 375 -8.51 -15.76 -4.96
C ASN A 375 -9.14 -14.53 -4.30
N SER A 376 -8.36 -13.76 -3.54
CA SER A 376 -8.82 -12.54 -2.93
C SER A 376 -9.22 -11.46 -3.92
N ASP A 377 -8.48 -11.32 -5.01
CA ASP A 377 -8.81 -10.40 -6.10
C ASP A 377 -10.05 -10.89 -6.86
N MET A 378 -10.06 -12.19 -7.23
CA MET A 378 -11.15 -12.78 -8.01
C MET A 378 -12.49 -12.74 -7.26
N ALA A 379 -12.45 -12.93 -5.94
CA ALA A 379 -13.64 -12.94 -5.10
C ALA A 379 -14.36 -11.59 -5.06
N LEU A 380 -13.71 -10.47 -5.43
CA LEU A 380 -14.36 -9.15 -5.52
C LEU A 380 -15.42 -9.11 -6.62
N TYR A 381 -15.15 -9.75 -7.76
CA TYR A 381 -16.03 -9.70 -8.93
C TYR A 381 -16.78 -11.00 -9.19
N ARG A 382 -16.19 -12.15 -8.86
CA ARG A 382 -16.80 -13.48 -9.07
C ARG A 382 -17.16 -14.11 -7.74
N ASP A 383 -18.36 -14.67 -7.67
CA ASP A 383 -18.81 -15.38 -6.49
C ASP A 383 -18.23 -16.80 -6.44
N ILE A 384 -16.99 -16.89 -5.95
CA ILE A 384 -16.25 -18.14 -5.73
C ILE A 384 -16.37 -18.65 -4.29
N ASP A 385 -17.14 -17.97 -3.44
CA ASP A 385 -17.30 -18.33 -2.04
C ASP A 385 -18.10 -19.61 -1.89
N GLY A 386 -17.70 -20.47 -0.94
CA GLY A 386 -18.31 -21.80 -0.77
C GLY A 386 -17.89 -22.83 -1.83
N TYR A 387 -17.17 -22.41 -2.87
CA TYR A 387 -16.64 -23.30 -3.92
C TYR A 387 -15.12 -23.47 -3.87
N THR A 388 -14.45 -22.79 -2.96
CA THR A 388 -12.99 -22.82 -2.79
C THR A 388 -12.63 -23.56 -1.50
N SER A 389 -11.66 -24.47 -1.54
CA SER A 389 -11.17 -25.22 -0.38
C SER A 389 -10.30 -24.35 0.53
N GLU A 390 -9.94 -24.87 1.71
CA GLU A 390 -8.96 -24.23 2.59
C GLU A 390 -7.57 -24.08 1.96
N ALA A 391 -7.22 -24.93 1.00
CA ALA A 391 -5.97 -24.87 0.22
C ALA A 391 -6.07 -23.96 -1.02
N GLY A 392 -7.22 -23.32 -1.23
CA GLY A 392 -7.42 -22.34 -2.29
C GLY A 392 -7.81 -22.89 -3.66
N ASP A 393 -7.90 -24.20 -3.85
CA ASP A 393 -8.45 -24.78 -5.09
C ASP A 393 -9.97 -24.67 -5.12
N VAL A 394 -10.51 -24.41 -6.31
CA VAL A 394 -11.94 -24.58 -6.56
C VAL A 394 -12.28 -26.06 -6.58
N ILE A 395 -13.25 -26.45 -5.76
CA ILE A 395 -13.68 -27.84 -5.55
C ILE A 395 -15.07 -28.15 -6.12
N ALA A 396 -15.82 -27.14 -6.56
CA ALA A 396 -17.12 -27.31 -7.20
C ALA A 396 -17.49 -26.07 -8.03
N PHE A 397 -18.51 -26.21 -8.89
CA PHE A 397 -19.19 -25.08 -9.54
C PHE A 397 -20.59 -24.91 -8.94
N PRO A 398 -21.17 -23.69 -9.00
CA PRO A 398 -22.58 -23.47 -8.71
C PRO A 398 -23.47 -24.41 -9.53
N SER A 399 -24.59 -24.85 -8.97
CA SER A 399 -25.51 -25.77 -9.65
C SER A 399 -26.11 -25.20 -10.95
N ASP A 400 -26.15 -23.88 -11.06
CA ASP A 400 -26.61 -23.13 -12.23
C ASP A 400 -25.45 -22.58 -13.08
N SER A 401 -24.24 -23.06 -12.85
CA SER A 401 -23.08 -22.71 -13.65
C SER A 401 -23.24 -23.14 -15.11
N GLN A 402 -22.90 -22.24 -16.03
CA GLN A 402 -22.83 -22.55 -17.47
C GLN A 402 -21.76 -23.62 -17.80
N CYS A 403 -20.84 -23.90 -16.87
CA CYS A 403 -19.81 -24.92 -17.04
C CYS A 403 -20.28 -26.34 -16.66
N GLY A 404 -21.51 -26.49 -16.15
CA GLY A 404 -22.06 -27.78 -15.72
C GLY A 404 -21.39 -28.31 -14.45
N THR A 405 -21.37 -29.63 -14.27
CA THR A 405 -20.78 -30.28 -13.09
C THR A 405 -19.27 -30.42 -13.23
N MET A 406 -18.53 -30.03 -12.18
CA MET A 406 -17.08 -30.16 -12.14
C MET A 406 -16.66 -31.65 -12.17
N THR A 407 -15.68 -31.96 -13.02
CA THR A 407 -15.02 -33.26 -13.15
C THR A 407 -13.53 -33.12 -12.87
N ALA A 408 -12.82 -34.23 -12.63
CA ALA A 408 -11.38 -34.21 -12.36
C ALA A 408 -10.52 -33.61 -13.50
N SER A 409 -11.06 -33.53 -14.72
CA SER A 409 -10.40 -32.93 -15.89
C SER A 409 -10.97 -31.55 -16.26
N SER A 410 -11.83 -30.98 -15.41
CA SER A 410 -12.45 -29.69 -15.70
C SER A 410 -11.43 -28.57 -15.59
N ARG A 411 -11.47 -27.66 -16.57
CA ARG A 411 -10.80 -26.36 -16.45
C ARG A 411 -11.64 -25.49 -15.53
N ILE A 412 -11.00 -24.85 -14.57
CA ILE A 412 -11.67 -23.96 -13.62
C ILE A 412 -11.61 -22.57 -14.22
N LEU A 413 -12.69 -22.16 -14.89
CA LEU A 413 -12.79 -20.83 -15.49
C LEU A 413 -13.58 -19.90 -14.57
N ALA A 414 -13.16 -18.64 -14.45
CA ALA A 414 -13.88 -17.66 -13.63
C ALA A 414 -15.29 -17.37 -14.17
N SER A 415 -15.50 -17.55 -15.47
CA SER A 415 -16.82 -17.45 -16.11
C SER A 415 -17.79 -18.56 -15.68
N CYS A 416 -17.32 -19.60 -15.00
CA CYS A 416 -18.18 -20.61 -14.38
C CYS A 416 -18.91 -20.07 -13.15
N PHE A 417 -18.54 -18.89 -12.66
CA PHE A 417 -19.11 -18.24 -11.49
C PHE A 417 -19.88 -16.99 -11.92
N LYS A 418 -20.97 -16.70 -11.22
CA LYS A 418 -21.72 -15.47 -11.42
C LYS A 418 -20.88 -14.26 -11.02
N THR A 419 -21.19 -13.13 -11.62
CA THR A 419 -20.77 -11.85 -11.05
C THR A 419 -21.36 -11.71 -9.65
N ARG A 420 -20.58 -11.24 -8.69
CA ARG A 420 -21.02 -11.03 -7.31
C ARG A 420 -22.08 -9.92 -7.27
N GLU A 421 -23.21 -10.19 -6.63
CA GLU A 421 -24.35 -9.26 -6.61
C GLU A 421 -24.12 -8.05 -5.69
N ALA A 422 -23.42 -8.23 -4.57
CA ALA A 422 -23.24 -7.18 -3.56
C ALA A 422 -22.36 -6.02 -4.08
N ASP A 423 -21.14 -6.32 -4.53
CA ASP A 423 -20.15 -5.30 -4.86
C ASP A 423 -19.53 -5.45 -6.27
N GLY A 424 -19.98 -6.44 -7.04
CA GLY A 424 -19.55 -6.59 -8.43
C GLY A 424 -19.91 -5.38 -9.29
N GLY A 425 -20.92 -4.59 -8.88
CA GLY A 425 -21.26 -3.30 -9.47
C GLY A 425 -20.15 -2.26 -9.31
N GLN A 426 -19.61 -2.08 -8.11
CA GLN A 426 -18.54 -1.10 -7.86
C GLN A 426 -17.25 -1.47 -8.61
N VAL A 427 -16.90 -2.76 -8.67
CA VAL A 427 -15.77 -3.24 -9.49
C VAL A 427 -16.00 -2.92 -10.98
N ALA A 428 -17.24 -3.05 -11.47
CA ALA A 428 -17.60 -2.66 -12.83
C ALA A 428 -17.52 -1.15 -13.05
N ASP A 429 -17.99 -0.34 -12.11
CA ASP A 429 -17.93 1.13 -12.18
C ASP A 429 -16.47 1.59 -12.27
N TYR A 430 -15.62 1.15 -11.33
CA TYR A 430 -14.18 1.46 -11.33
C TYR A 430 -13.45 0.96 -12.57
N SER A 431 -13.92 -0.09 -13.24
CA SER A 431 -13.30 -0.56 -14.49
C SER A 431 -13.46 0.42 -15.67
N SER A 432 -14.34 1.42 -15.54
CA SER A 432 -14.65 2.37 -16.61
C SER A 432 -14.54 3.85 -16.20
N ASP A 433 -14.36 4.13 -14.91
CA ASP A 433 -14.28 5.48 -14.38
C ASP A 433 -13.06 5.65 -13.45
N LEU A 434 -11.96 6.16 -14.02
CA LEU A 434 -10.73 6.47 -13.29
C LEU A 434 -10.95 7.56 -12.25
N ALA A 435 -11.75 8.58 -12.56
CA ALA A 435 -11.98 9.70 -11.65
C ALA A 435 -12.73 9.25 -10.40
N GLN A 436 -13.77 8.43 -10.56
CA GLN A 436 -14.50 7.85 -9.46
C GLN A 436 -13.59 6.98 -8.58
N TRP A 437 -12.84 6.05 -9.17
CA TRP A 437 -11.95 5.20 -8.39
C TRP A 437 -10.89 6.00 -7.63
N ILE A 438 -10.23 6.97 -8.27
CA ILE A 438 -9.22 7.79 -7.60
C ILE A 438 -9.85 8.64 -6.48
N GLY A 439 -11.05 9.18 -6.71
CA GLY A 439 -11.82 9.92 -5.72
C GLY A 439 -12.16 9.11 -4.46
N ASP A 440 -12.46 7.82 -4.63
CA ASP A 440 -12.75 6.91 -3.52
C ASP A 440 -11.46 6.31 -2.90
N PHE A 441 -10.43 6.06 -3.70
CA PHE A 441 -9.13 5.51 -3.26
C PHE A 441 -8.38 6.48 -2.34
N ALA A 442 -8.28 7.75 -2.71
CA ALA A 442 -7.50 8.76 -1.99
C ALA A 442 -7.87 8.88 -0.50
N PRO A 443 -9.15 9.10 -0.12
CA PRO A 443 -9.54 9.23 1.29
C PRO A 443 -9.40 7.91 2.07
N VAL A 444 -9.58 6.75 1.43
CA VAL A 444 -9.38 5.44 2.08
C VAL A 444 -7.90 5.18 2.34
N PHE A 445 -7.04 5.48 1.36
CA PHE A 445 -5.59 5.37 1.52
C PHE A 445 -5.08 6.32 2.61
N ASP A 446 -5.55 7.57 2.65
CA ASP A 446 -5.26 8.53 3.73
C ASP A 446 -5.64 7.95 5.09
N ARG A 447 -6.89 7.48 5.25
CA ARG A 447 -7.35 6.86 6.51
C ARG A 447 -6.49 5.66 6.92
N MET A 448 -6.09 4.83 5.96
CA MET A 448 -5.21 3.68 6.23
C MET A 448 -3.86 4.14 6.81
N ILE A 449 -3.17 5.09 6.17
CA ILE A 449 -1.85 5.57 6.64
C ILE A 449 -1.92 6.54 7.83
N ARG A 450 -3.13 6.86 8.29
CA ARG A 450 -3.42 7.55 9.57
C ARG A 450 -3.73 6.57 10.71
N ASN A 451 -3.65 5.26 10.49
CA ASN A 451 -3.80 4.27 11.56
C ASN A 451 -2.62 4.36 12.53
N VAL A 452 -2.77 5.12 13.61
CA VAL A 452 -1.74 5.36 14.63
C VAL A 452 -2.21 4.89 16.01
N PRO A 453 -1.29 4.69 16.98
CA PRO A 453 -1.68 4.25 18.32
C PRO A 453 -2.63 5.25 19.01
N ALA A 454 -3.48 4.74 19.89
CA ALA A 454 -4.42 5.58 20.64
C ALA A 454 -3.71 6.72 21.39
N GLY A 455 -4.21 7.94 21.24
CA GLY A 455 -3.65 9.15 21.85
C GLY A 455 -2.62 9.89 21.00
N VAL A 456 -2.17 9.32 19.87
CA VAL A 456 -1.42 10.08 18.86
C VAL A 456 -2.39 10.94 18.05
N THR A 457 -2.11 12.23 17.94
CA THR A 457 -2.89 13.18 17.13
C THR A 457 -2.03 13.65 15.98
N LEU A 458 -2.51 13.44 14.75
CA LEU A 458 -1.84 13.90 13.55
C LEU A 458 -2.24 15.35 13.23
N GLN A 459 -1.28 16.11 12.73
CA GLN A 459 -1.48 17.47 12.25
C GLN A 459 -1.42 17.46 10.72
N GLU A 460 -2.32 18.19 10.08
CA GLU A 460 -2.33 18.33 8.63
C GLU A 460 -1.44 19.50 8.20
N LEU A 461 -0.58 19.27 7.22
CA LEU A 461 0.18 20.34 6.60
C LEU A 461 -0.77 21.12 5.70
N SER A 462 -1.21 22.30 6.16
CA SER A 462 -1.79 23.27 5.25
C SER A 462 -0.70 23.77 4.31
N ALA A 463 -0.96 23.72 3.01
CA ALA A 463 -0.17 24.47 2.05
C ALA A 463 -0.45 25.97 2.25
N GLU A 464 0.18 26.57 3.26
CA GLU A 464 0.07 27.99 3.56
C GLU A 464 0.44 28.80 2.31
N GLY A 465 -0.52 29.55 1.78
CA GLY A 465 -0.34 30.35 0.56
C GLY A 465 -0.71 29.65 -0.75
N SER A 466 -1.09 28.37 -0.75
CA SER A 466 -1.81 27.79 -1.88
C SER A 466 -3.31 28.07 -1.69
N CYS A 467 -3.93 28.76 -2.62
CA CYS A 467 -5.38 28.61 -2.78
C CYS A 467 -5.66 27.11 -2.93
N GLY A 468 -6.53 26.58 -2.08
CA GLY A 468 -6.75 25.14 -1.87
C GLY A 468 -6.50 24.30 -3.12
N THR A 469 -5.59 23.34 -2.99
CA THR A 469 -5.37 22.25 -3.94
C THR A 469 -6.49 21.24 -3.95
N GLY A 470 -7.50 21.41 -3.08
CA GLY A 470 -8.81 20.82 -3.33
C GLY A 470 -9.18 21.19 -4.75
N THR A 471 -9.34 20.19 -5.59
CA THR A 471 -9.93 20.34 -6.91
C THR A 471 -11.18 21.18 -6.73
N VAL A 472 -11.08 22.48 -7.02
CA VAL A 472 -12.22 23.23 -7.48
C VAL A 472 -12.55 22.48 -8.76
N PRO A 473 -13.62 21.66 -8.79
CA PRO A 473 -13.92 20.83 -9.95
C PRO A 473 -13.90 21.76 -11.15
N THR A 474 -13.30 21.32 -12.26
CA THR A 474 -13.14 22.09 -13.49
C THR A 474 -14.50 22.64 -13.93
N GLY A 475 -14.91 23.82 -13.42
CA GLY A 475 -16.34 24.12 -13.42
C GLY A 475 -16.86 25.19 -12.47
N ASP A 476 -16.30 25.30 -11.28
CA ASP A 476 -16.81 26.21 -10.25
C ASP A 476 -16.35 27.67 -10.43
N ALA A 477 -17.11 28.59 -9.83
CA ALA A 477 -16.94 30.03 -10.01
C ALA A 477 -15.74 30.56 -9.20
N CYS A 478 -14.87 31.37 -9.82
CA CYS A 478 -13.80 32.09 -9.12
C CYS A 478 -14.41 32.94 -7.96
N PRO A 479 -13.80 33.00 -6.75
CA PRO A 479 -14.28 33.83 -5.65
C PRO A 479 -14.45 35.30 -6.07
N ALA A 480 -15.43 35.99 -5.48
CA ALA A 480 -15.91 37.31 -5.90
C ALA A 480 -14.90 38.47 -5.81
N GLU A 481 -13.66 38.23 -5.37
CA GLU A 481 -12.63 39.26 -5.15
C GLU A 481 -11.63 39.43 -6.31
N CYS A 482 -12.04 39.12 -7.53
CA CYS A 482 -11.24 39.42 -8.72
C CYS A 482 -11.35 40.92 -9.07
N SER A 483 -10.29 41.69 -8.83
CA SER A 483 -10.19 43.09 -9.25
C SER A 483 -9.71 43.16 -10.70
N ARG A 484 -10.44 43.87 -11.57
CA ARG A 484 -10.09 44.02 -13.00
C ARG A 484 -8.80 44.82 -13.18
N PRO A 485 -7.77 44.31 -13.88
CA PRO A 485 -6.76 45.16 -14.50
C PRO A 485 -7.30 45.77 -15.81
N ALA A 486 -6.67 46.85 -16.28
CA ALA A 486 -7.11 47.70 -17.39
C ALA A 486 -6.97 47.08 -18.81
N GLN A 487 -6.73 45.77 -18.93
CA GLN A 487 -6.54 45.07 -20.22
C GLN A 487 -7.79 44.25 -20.57
N PRO A 488 -8.36 44.37 -21.79
CA PRO A 488 -9.47 43.53 -22.21
C PRO A 488 -9.03 42.06 -22.36
N GLY A 489 -9.65 41.15 -21.62
CA GLY A 489 -9.58 39.71 -21.88
C GLY A 489 -8.81 38.84 -20.88
N LEU A 490 -8.10 39.42 -19.90
CA LEU A 490 -7.38 38.67 -18.86
C LEU A 490 -7.68 39.28 -17.48
N VAL A 491 -8.20 38.46 -16.56
CA VAL A 491 -8.40 38.85 -15.17
C VAL A 491 -7.36 38.10 -14.34
N GLU A 492 -6.40 38.84 -13.77
CA GLU A 492 -5.51 38.29 -12.74
C GLU A 492 -6.31 38.06 -11.46
N CYS A 493 -6.35 36.81 -11.02
CA CYS A 493 -6.89 36.46 -9.71
C CYS A 493 -5.76 36.65 -8.69
N ASN A 494 -5.77 37.74 -7.93
CA ASN A 494 -4.73 38.03 -6.92
C ASN A 494 -4.64 36.96 -5.81
N ALA A 495 -5.61 36.05 -5.71
CA ALA A 495 -5.56 34.93 -4.80
C ALA A 495 -4.70 33.77 -5.35
N CYS A 496 -4.61 33.61 -6.68
CA CYS A 496 -3.94 32.47 -7.30
C CYS A 496 -2.59 32.90 -7.89
N ALA A 497 -1.48 32.51 -7.27
CA ALA A 497 -0.13 32.85 -7.74
C ALA A 497 0.25 32.25 -9.11
N SER A 498 -0.66 31.53 -9.79
CA SER A 498 -0.38 30.86 -11.08
C SER A 498 -1.61 30.41 -11.89
N CYS A 499 -2.84 30.81 -11.56
CA CYS A 499 -4.04 30.40 -12.32
C CYS A 499 -4.64 31.58 -13.10
N TRP A 500 -4.96 31.34 -14.37
CA TRP A 500 -5.69 32.30 -15.21
C TRP A 500 -7.20 32.01 -15.10
N CYS A 501 -8.05 33.00 -14.80
CA CYS A 501 -9.50 32.87 -14.98
C CYS A 501 -9.82 33.25 -16.44
N GLY A 502 -10.10 32.26 -17.29
CA GLY A 502 -10.48 32.47 -18.69
C GLY A 502 -12.00 32.67 -18.86
N LEU A 503 -12.42 33.47 -19.84
CA LEU A 503 -13.82 33.58 -20.24
C LEU A 503 -14.28 32.23 -20.81
N ALA A 504 -15.28 31.59 -20.18
CA ALA A 504 -16.02 30.53 -20.84
C ALA A 504 -16.80 31.13 -22.02
N ASP A 505 -16.84 30.40 -23.13
CA ASP A 505 -17.34 30.76 -24.47
C ASP A 505 -18.48 31.80 -24.59
N THR A 506 -18.47 32.45 -25.76
CA THR A 506 -19.32 33.49 -26.41
C THR A 506 -20.79 33.72 -26.04
N ASN A 507 -21.40 33.02 -25.08
CA ASN A 507 -22.82 33.15 -24.71
C ASN A 507 -23.12 34.21 -23.62
N GLY A 508 -22.20 35.12 -23.33
CA GLY A 508 -22.50 36.33 -22.57
C GLY A 508 -22.77 36.15 -21.06
N ALA A 509 -22.51 34.97 -20.50
CA ALA A 509 -22.54 34.74 -19.06
C ALA A 509 -21.13 34.91 -18.48
N ASN A 510 -20.94 35.86 -17.56
CA ASN A 510 -19.68 36.16 -16.87
C ASN A 510 -19.27 35.06 -15.87
N ASN A 511 -19.03 33.84 -16.34
CA ASN A 511 -18.56 32.73 -15.50
C ASN A 511 -17.05 32.54 -15.72
N PHE A 512 -16.26 33.02 -14.78
CA PHE A 512 -14.81 32.83 -14.71
C PHE A 512 -14.51 31.46 -14.08
N ARG A 513 -13.71 30.64 -14.78
CA ARG A 513 -13.25 29.32 -14.29
C ARG A 513 -11.73 29.29 -14.21
N CYS A 514 -11.20 28.67 -13.16
CA CYS A 514 -9.76 28.48 -12.98
C CYS A 514 -9.20 27.57 -14.09
N ARG A 515 -8.05 27.97 -14.67
CA ARG A 515 -7.27 27.18 -15.63
C ARG A 515 -5.82 27.07 -15.17
N PRO A 516 -5.13 25.95 -15.46
CA PRO A 516 -3.71 25.77 -15.15
C PRO A 516 -2.82 26.78 -15.90
N ALA A 517 -1.65 27.07 -15.33
CA ALA A 517 -0.68 28.05 -15.84
C ALA A 517 -0.19 27.78 -17.27
N SER A 518 -0.27 26.53 -17.73
CA SER A 518 0.11 26.08 -19.07
C SER A 518 -0.93 26.38 -20.16
N TRP A 519 -2.11 26.87 -19.78
CA TRP A 519 -3.17 27.20 -20.73
C TRP A 519 -2.80 28.45 -21.53
N THR A 520 -2.71 28.30 -22.85
CA THR A 520 -2.53 29.40 -23.81
C THR A 520 -3.87 29.65 -24.51
N PRO A 521 -4.33 30.92 -24.63
CA PRO A 521 -5.65 31.25 -25.19
C PRO A 521 -5.87 30.77 -26.63
#